data_AF-A0AAN6U1B7-F1
#
_entry.id   AF-A0AAN6U1B7-F1
#
_cell.length_a   1.000
_cell.length_b   1.000
_cell.length_c   1.000
_cell.angle_alpha   90.00
_cell.angle_beta   90.00
_cell.angle_gamma   90.00
#
_symmetry.space_group_name_H-M   'P 1'
#
loop_
_entity.id
_entity.type
_entity.pdbx_description
1 polymer ?
#
loop_
_entity_poly.entity_id
_entity_poly.type
_entity_poly.pdbx_seq_one_letter_code
_entity_poly.pdbx_strand_id
1 'polypeptide(L)'
;MAPGAISPAQQHAQLASASKKAKDATAVAEGTGGLTKPLADLMGNWDRFSFAPIRESTVSRAMTRRYFTDLDAHAETDIVIIGAGSCGLSAAYTLGTLRPDLRITIIESGVAPGGGAWLGGQLFSAMVMRKPADVFLREVGVPFDDEGDYVVVKHAALFTSTVLSRVLAMDNVKLFNATAVEDLITRPAEDGKEEGGVRIAGVVTNWTLVSMHHDDQSCMDPNTVNAPVVISTTGHDGPFGAFSVKRLVSMKQLEQLQGMRGLDMQRAEDAIVKNTREIVPGLIVGGMELSEIDGANRMGPTFGAMALSGVKAAEEAIRVFDLRKKQNEF
;
A
#
# COMPACT_ATOMS: atom_id res chain seq x y z
N MET A 1 -38.57 24.93 35.96
CA MET A 1 -37.51 24.31 36.77
C MET A 1 -37.27 22.92 36.24
N ALA A 2 -36.06 22.63 35.73
CA ALA A 2 -35.69 21.29 35.27
C ALA A 2 -35.18 20.45 36.47
N PRO A 3 -35.40 19.13 36.52
CA PRO A 3 -34.90 18.30 37.61
C PRO A 3 -33.40 18.02 37.43
N GLY A 4 -32.63 18.17 38.52
CA GLY A 4 -31.20 17.91 38.56
C GLY A 4 -30.89 16.41 38.62
N ALA A 5 -29.92 15.97 37.82
CA ALA A 5 -29.42 14.60 37.85
C ALA A 5 -28.46 14.40 39.04
N ILE A 6 -28.69 13.35 39.83
CA ILE A 6 -27.79 12.87 40.89
C ILE A 6 -27.05 11.64 40.38
N SER A 7 -25.72 11.65 40.45
CA SER A 7 -24.88 10.50 40.10
C SER A 7 -24.86 9.48 41.26
N PRO A 8 -24.91 8.16 41.00
CA PRO A 8 -24.84 7.16 42.06
C PRO A 8 -23.41 6.97 42.59
N ALA A 9 -23.30 6.55 43.85
CA ALA A 9 -22.05 6.41 44.58
C ALA A 9 -21.15 5.30 44.00
N GLN A 10 -19.86 5.61 43.83
CA GLN A 10 -18.84 4.66 43.39
C GLN A 10 -18.57 3.62 44.49
N GLN A 11 -18.79 2.34 44.19
CA GLN A 11 -18.26 1.25 44.99
C GLN A 11 -16.86 0.89 44.50
N HIS A 12 -15.86 1.09 45.37
CA HIS A 12 -14.51 0.59 45.14
C HIS A 12 -14.47 -0.92 45.41
N ALA A 13 -14.01 -1.70 44.42
CA ALA A 13 -13.83 -3.13 44.58
C ALA A 13 -12.66 -3.43 45.54
N GLN A 14 -12.92 -4.27 46.55
CA GLN A 14 -11.88 -4.79 47.46
C GLN A 14 -11.21 -6.04 46.88
N LEU A 15 -9.88 -6.10 46.98
CA LEU A 15 -9.07 -7.23 46.54
C LEU A 15 -9.12 -8.39 47.56
N ALA A 16 -9.40 -9.60 47.07
CA ALA A 16 -9.29 -10.82 47.85
C ALA A 16 -7.82 -11.16 48.11
N SER A 17 -7.46 -11.35 49.38
CA SER A 17 -6.11 -11.74 49.78
C SER A 17 -5.89 -13.25 49.64
N ALA A 18 -4.73 -13.66 49.13
CA ALA A 18 -4.30 -15.06 49.15
C ALA A 18 -2.86 -15.21 49.66
N SER A 19 -2.70 -16.27 50.46
CA SER A 19 -1.59 -16.58 51.35
C SER A 19 -0.36 -17.19 50.64
N LYS A 20 0.80 -17.06 51.30
CA LYS A 20 2.13 -17.56 50.91
C LYS A 20 2.28 -19.07 51.13
N LYS A 21 2.87 -19.80 50.17
CA LYS A 21 4.23 -20.41 50.29
C LYS A 21 4.64 -21.21 49.03
N ALA A 22 5.95 -21.16 48.81
CA ALA A 22 6.73 -21.63 47.67
C ALA A 22 7.14 -23.12 47.75
N LYS A 23 7.51 -23.72 46.60
CA LYS A 23 8.93 -24.06 46.27
C LYS A 23 9.09 -24.87 44.97
N ASP A 24 10.05 -24.37 44.19
CA ASP A 24 11.08 -25.03 43.37
C ASP A 24 10.78 -26.03 42.22
N ALA A 25 11.33 -25.61 41.08
CA ALA A 25 12.12 -26.35 40.09
C ALA A 25 11.43 -27.06 38.91
N THR A 26 11.69 -26.47 37.74
CA THR A 26 11.86 -27.09 36.42
C THR A 26 10.73 -27.98 35.90
N ALA A 27 9.79 -27.36 35.19
CA ALA A 27 9.09 -27.96 34.07
C ALA A 27 8.56 -26.86 33.16
N VAL A 28 8.73 -27.03 31.85
CA VAL A 28 7.94 -26.33 30.84
C VAL A 28 6.49 -26.74 31.10
N ALA A 29 5.66 -25.83 31.62
CA ALA A 29 4.24 -26.10 31.82
C ALA A 29 3.42 -24.81 31.73
N GLU A 30 2.60 -24.76 30.68
CA GLU A 30 1.18 -24.38 30.70
C GLU A 30 0.76 -23.41 31.80
N GLY A 31 0.56 -22.14 31.43
CA GLY A 31 0.04 -21.17 32.39
C GLY A 31 0.07 -19.69 32.03
N THR A 32 0.41 -19.29 30.79
CA THR A 32 0.10 -17.96 30.24
C THR A 32 -0.11 -18.11 28.74
N GLY A 33 -1.35 -17.95 28.27
CA GLY A 33 -1.69 -18.14 26.86
C GLY A 33 -0.83 -17.29 25.92
N GLY A 34 -0.05 -17.94 25.05
CA GLY A 34 0.58 -17.37 23.85
C GLY A 34 1.58 -16.21 23.98
N LEU A 35 1.75 -15.58 25.15
CA LEU A 35 2.62 -14.42 25.31
C LEU A 35 4.08 -14.81 25.58
N THR A 36 5.02 -13.95 25.17
CA THR A 36 6.43 -14.13 25.50
C THR A 36 6.68 -13.90 26.98
N LYS A 37 7.59 -14.67 27.58
CA LYS A 37 7.91 -14.57 29.01
C LYS A 37 8.24 -13.14 29.48
N PRO A 38 9.08 -12.34 28.78
CA PRO A 38 9.37 -10.98 29.21
C PRO A 38 8.13 -10.07 29.28
N LEU A 39 7.19 -10.24 28.35
CA LEU A 39 5.94 -9.47 28.36
C LEU A 39 5.02 -9.93 29.50
N ALA A 40 4.92 -11.25 29.72
CA ALA A 40 4.16 -11.81 30.82
C ALA A 40 4.72 -11.36 32.19
N ASP A 41 6.05 -11.29 32.34
CA ASP A 41 6.73 -10.90 33.57
C ASP A 41 6.48 -9.42 33.96
N LEU A 42 6.10 -8.55 33.02
CA LEU A 42 5.69 -7.17 33.30
C LEU A 42 4.27 -7.10 33.88
N MET A 43 3.39 -8.05 33.54
CA MET A 43 1.99 -8.02 33.94
C MET A 43 1.86 -8.16 35.46
N GLY A 44 1.22 -7.17 36.09
CA GLY A 44 1.06 -7.12 37.55
C GLY A 44 2.29 -6.62 38.30
N ASN A 45 3.34 -6.19 37.60
CA ASN A 45 4.57 -5.64 38.18
C ASN A 45 4.86 -4.19 37.72
N TRP A 46 3.80 -3.42 37.47
CA TRP A 46 3.87 -2.06 36.92
C TRP A 46 4.53 -1.05 37.85
N ASP A 47 4.52 -1.27 39.16
CA ASP A 47 5.22 -0.41 40.13
C ASP A 47 6.74 -0.44 39.96
N ARG A 48 7.28 -1.49 39.33
CA ARG A 48 8.71 -1.63 39.00
C ARG A 48 9.03 -1.29 37.55
N PHE A 49 8.03 -0.94 36.76
CA PHE A 49 8.21 -0.62 35.36
C PHE A 49 8.83 0.77 35.22
N SER A 50 9.88 0.86 34.41
CA SER A 50 10.43 2.13 33.96
C SER A 50 11.03 1.97 32.57
N PHE A 51 10.79 2.94 31.69
CA PHE A 51 11.55 3.03 30.45
C PHE A 51 13.00 3.44 30.72
N ALA A 52 13.89 3.10 29.80
CA ALA A 52 15.24 3.67 29.80
C ALA A 52 15.18 5.20 29.58
N PRO A 53 16.12 5.99 30.15
CA PRO A 53 16.17 7.43 29.93
C PRO A 53 16.35 7.80 28.45
N ILE A 54 15.71 8.90 28.02
CA ILE A 54 15.82 9.42 26.66
C ILE A 54 15.76 10.95 26.65
N ARG A 55 16.33 11.59 25.62
CA ARG A 55 16.22 13.03 25.35
C ARG A 55 15.56 13.27 23.99
N GLU A 56 14.72 14.28 23.88
CA GLU A 56 13.87 14.58 22.71
C GLU A 56 14.69 14.68 21.41
N SER A 57 15.83 15.38 21.45
CA SER A 57 16.72 15.51 20.29
C SER A 57 17.28 14.19 19.77
N THR A 58 17.35 13.15 20.61
CA THR A 58 17.73 11.79 20.20
C THR A 58 16.69 11.20 19.27
N VAL A 59 15.40 11.40 19.59
CA VAL A 59 14.28 10.91 18.78
C VAL A 59 14.20 11.67 17.46
N SER A 60 14.29 13.00 17.49
CA SER A 60 14.30 13.83 16.27
C SER A 60 15.42 13.41 15.31
N ARG A 61 16.66 13.30 15.80
CA ARG A 61 17.81 12.85 15.01
C ARG A 61 17.68 11.41 14.52
N ALA A 62 17.07 10.52 15.31
CA ALA A 62 16.88 9.13 14.92
C ALA A 62 15.95 9.00 13.71
N MET A 63 14.88 9.79 13.67
CA MET A 63 13.90 9.80 12.58
C MET A 63 14.46 10.52 11.35
N THR A 64 14.95 11.75 11.50
CA THR A 64 15.42 12.55 10.35
C THR A 64 16.61 11.89 9.67
N ARG A 65 17.57 11.34 10.42
CA ARG A 65 18.70 10.63 9.81
C ARG A 65 18.23 9.51 8.89
N ARG A 66 17.25 8.71 9.31
CA ARG A 66 16.73 7.59 8.50
C ARG A 66 15.92 8.08 7.32
N TYR A 67 14.99 9.01 7.54
CA TYR A 67 14.15 9.54 6.48
C TYR A 67 14.96 10.20 5.36
N PHE A 68 16.01 10.96 5.71
CA PHE A 68 16.89 11.58 4.72
C PHE A 68 17.86 10.58 4.07
N THR A 69 18.27 9.50 4.75
CA THR A 69 18.95 8.38 4.10
C THR A 69 18.05 7.72 3.05
N ASP A 70 16.76 7.53 3.37
CA ASP A 70 15.80 6.98 2.41
C ASP A 70 15.59 7.93 1.23
N LEU A 71 15.44 9.24 1.48
CA LEU A 71 15.31 10.24 0.40
C LEU A 71 16.52 10.25 -0.54
N ASP A 72 17.74 10.18 0.01
CA ASP A 72 18.97 10.13 -0.78
C ASP A 72 19.04 8.86 -1.64
N ALA A 73 18.83 7.69 -1.02
CA ALA A 73 18.86 6.42 -1.74
C ALA A 73 17.73 6.28 -2.76
N HIS A 74 16.55 6.84 -2.52
CA HIS A 74 15.39 6.69 -3.40
C HIS A 74 15.16 7.85 -4.37
N ALA A 75 16.02 8.88 -4.35
CA ALA A 75 16.02 9.92 -5.39
C ALA A 75 16.26 9.32 -6.80
N GLU A 76 17.10 8.28 -6.87
CA GLU A 76 17.28 7.40 -8.03
C GLU A 76 16.95 5.96 -7.64
N THR A 77 15.87 5.42 -8.19
CA THR A 77 15.36 4.08 -7.85
C THR A 77 15.17 3.21 -9.10
N ASP A 78 14.86 1.93 -8.90
CA ASP A 78 14.65 1.00 -10.01
C ASP A 78 13.18 0.93 -10.41
N ILE A 79 12.28 0.83 -9.43
CA ILE A 79 10.83 0.78 -9.68
C ILE A 79 10.12 1.75 -8.73
N VAL A 80 9.24 2.58 -9.28
CA VAL A 80 8.26 3.35 -8.49
C VAL A 80 6.89 2.68 -8.58
N ILE A 81 6.18 2.55 -7.46
CA ILE A 81 4.78 2.13 -7.39
C ILE A 81 3.96 3.30 -6.83
N ILE A 82 2.99 3.79 -7.59
CA ILE A 82 2.10 4.87 -7.18
C ILE A 82 0.78 4.28 -6.65
N GLY A 83 0.50 4.55 -5.38
CA GLY A 83 -0.68 4.06 -4.66
C GLY A 83 -0.43 2.69 -4.01
N ALA A 84 -0.42 2.67 -2.68
CA ALA A 84 -0.30 1.47 -1.85
C ALA A 84 -1.67 0.80 -1.57
N GLY A 85 -2.52 0.72 -2.59
CA GLY A 85 -3.77 -0.05 -2.55
C GLY A 85 -3.53 -1.56 -2.65
N SER A 86 -4.60 -2.37 -2.67
CA SER A 86 -4.49 -3.84 -2.79
C SER A 86 -3.69 -4.28 -4.03
N CYS A 87 -3.88 -3.62 -5.18
CA CYS A 87 -3.12 -3.91 -6.40
C CYS A 87 -1.63 -3.53 -6.26
N GLY A 88 -1.34 -2.30 -5.84
CA GLY A 88 0.03 -1.81 -5.67
C GLY A 88 0.82 -2.60 -4.62
N LEU A 89 0.21 -2.96 -3.50
CA LEU A 89 0.83 -3.81 -2.47
C LEU A 89 1.06 -5.24 -2.97
N SER A 90 0.16 -5.79 -3.80
CA SER A 90 0.36 -7.12 -4.41
C SER A 90 1.50 -7.10 -5.44
N ALA A 91 1.60 -6.02 -6.22
CA ALA A 91 2.73 -5.80 -7.12
C ALA A 91 4.05 -5.65 -6.35
N ALA A 92 4.07 -4.84 -5.28
CA ALA A 92 5.23 -4.64 -4.42
C ALA A 92 5.71 -5.94 -3.78
N TYR A 93 4.79 -6.75 -3.22
CA TYR A 93 5.13 -8.05 -2.65
C TYR A 93 5.77 -8.97 -3.69
N THR A 94 5.15 -9.07 -4.86
CA THR A 94 5.61 -9.96 -5.94
C THR A 94 6.98 -9.51 -6.46
N LEU A 95 7.16 -8.21 -6.73
CA LEU A 95 8.43 -7.65 -7.18
C LEU A 95 9.53 -7.79 -6.13
N GLY A 96 9.28 -7.38 -4.89
CA GLY A 96 10.27 -7.42 -3.81
C GLY A 96 10.75 -8.85 -3.53
N THR A 97 9.85 -9.83 -3.69
CA THR A 97 10.19 -11.26 -3.55
C THR A 97 11.02 -11.78 -4.72
N LEU A 98 10.64 -11.45 -5.96
CA LEU A 98 11.29 -12.01 -7.16
C LEU A 98 12.59 -11.29 -7.54
N ARG A 99 12.72 -10.02 -7.16
CA ARG A 99 13.84 -9.14 -7.50
C ARG A 99 14.36 -8.42 -6.26
N PRO A 100 14.93 -9.15 -5.29
CA PRO A 100 15.51 -8.56 -4.07
C PRO A 100 16.70 -7.63 -4.37
N ASP A 101 17.25 -7.70 -5.59
CA ASP A 101 18.30 -6.82 -6.10
C ASP A 101 17.80 -5.41 -6.47
N LEU A 102 16.51 -5.25 -6.77
CA LEU A 102 15.95 -3.99 -7.23
C LEU A 102 15.44 -3.13 -6.07
N ARG A 103 15.70 -1.82 -6.14
CA ARG A 103 15.12 -0.85 -5.21
C ARG A 103 13.69 -0.50 -5.61
N ILE A 104 12.74 -0.71 -4.70
CA ILE A 104 11.31 -0.47 -4.93
C ILE A 104 10.82 0.68 -4.05
N THR A 105 10.37 1.76 -4.68
CA THR A 105 9.83 2.95 -4.02
C THR A 105 8.32 2.98 -4.15
N ILE A 106 7.60 2.88 -3.03
CA ILE A 106 6.13 3.03 -3.00
C ILE A 106 5.79 4.45 -2.55
N ILE A 107 5.02 5.18 -3.37
CA ILE A 107 4.50 6.51 -3.04
C ILE A 107 3.00 6.41 -2.77
N GLU A 108 2.58 6.78 -1.57
CA GLU A 108 1.19 6.72 -1.11
C GLU A 108 0.75 8.08 -0.55
N SER A 109 -0.34 8.62 -1.11
CA SER A 109 -0.84 9.94 -0.72
C SER A 109 -1.52 9.93 0.65
N GLY A 110 -2.18 8.82 1.02
CA GLY A 110 -2.74 8.65 2.34
C GLY A 110 -1.67 8.56 3.44
N VAL A 111 -1.99 9.02 4.64
CA VAL A 111 -1.19 8.69 5.83
C VAL A 111 -1.23 7.17 6.07
N ALA A 112 -2.40 6.56 5.91
CA ALA A 112 -2.58 5.12 6.03
C ALA A 112 -2.59 4.47 4.63
N PRO A 113 -1.67 3.54 4.33
CA PRO A 113 -1.71 2.76 3.10
C PRO A 113 -2.87 1.74 3.13
N GLY A 114 -3.07 1.01 2.04
CA GLY A 114 -4.10 -0.02 1.87
C GLY A 114 -5.25 0.40 0.97
N GLY A 115 -5.40 1.70 0.68
CA GLY A 115 -6.45 2.26 -0.17
C GLY A 115 -7.85 1.80 0.28
N GLY A 116 -8.68 1.35 -0.65
CA GLY A 116 -10.03 0.86 -0.38
C GLY A 116 -10.12 -0.55 0.25
N ALA A 117 -8.99 -1.24 0.47
CA ALA A 117 -8.98 -2.64 0.92
C ALA A 117 -9.07 -2.83 2.45
N TRP A 118 -9.57 -1.83 3.17
CA TRP A 118 -9.84 -1.93 4.61
C TRP A 118 -11.22 -2.50 4.92
N LEU A 119 -12.14 -2.44 3.95
CA LEU A 119 -13.53 -2.87 4.08
C LEU A 119 -13.95 -3.68 2.83
N GLY A 120 -15.04 -4.41 2.95
CA GLY A 120 -15.82 -4.94 1.83
C GLY A 120 -16.80 -3.90 1.31
N GLY A 121 -17.93 -4.36 0.76
CA GLY A 121 -18.99 -3.47 0.28
C GLY A 121 -19.75 -2.79 1.41
N GLN A 122 -20.17 -1.53 1.21
CA GLN A 122 -21.10 -0.82 2.11
C GLN A 122 -20.67 -0.81 3.59
N LEU A 123 -19.37 -0.67 3.84
CA LEU A 123 -18.76 -0.70 5.19
C LEU A 123 -18.81 -2.06 5.92
N PHE A 124 -19.22 -3.14 5.24
CA PHE A 124 -19.06 -4.50 5.78
C PHE A 124 -17.60 -4.94 5.74
N SER A 125 -17.28 -6.04 6.42
CA SER A 125 -15.88 -6.45 6.66
C SER A 125 -15.33 -7.47 5.67
N ALA A 126 -16.14 -8.46 5.28
CA ALA A 126 -15.68 -9.62 4.53
C ALA A 126 -15.10 -9.25 3.16
N MET A 127 -13.98 -9.89 2.81
CA MET A 127 -13.31 -9.70 1.52
C MET A 127 -13.45 -10.96 0.69
N VAL A 128 -14.23 -10.85 -0.40
CA VAL A 128 -14.46 -11.94 -1.35
C VAL A 128 -13.38 -11.91 -2.43
N MET A 129 -12.82 -13.07 -2.75
CA MET A 129 -11.90 -13.26 -3.87
C MET A 129 -12.30 -14.49 -4.69
N ARG A 130 -12.60 -14.30 -5.97
CA ARG A 130 -12.87 -15.41 -6.89
C ARG A 130 -11.59 -16.21 -7.18
N LYS A 131 -11.72 -17.53 -7.35
CA LYS A 131 -10.60 -18.38 -7.77
C LYS A 131 -10.16 -18.03 -9.20
N PRO A 132 -8.85 -18.06 -9.52
CA PRO A 132 -7.76 -18.62 -8.71
C PRO A 132 -7.05 -17.62 -7.79
N ALA A 133 -7.65 -16.49 -7.37
CA ALA A 133 -6.94 -15.52 -6.53
C ALA A 133 -6.58 -16.03 -5.12
N ASP A 134 -7.19 -17.14 -4.69
CA ASP A 134 -6.82 -17.89 -3.48
C ASP A 134 -5.36 -18.38 -3.50
N VAL A 135 -4.76 -18.56 -4.69
CA VAL A 135 -3.32 -18.88 -4.80
C VAL A 135 -2.46 -17.79 -4.17
N PHE A 136 -2.83 -16.52 -4.35
CA PHE A 136 -2.10 -15.39 -3.77
C PHE A 136 -2.35 -15.30 -2.26
N LEU A 137 -3.56 -15.58 -1.79
CA LEU A 137 -3.85 -15.63 -0.36
C LEU A 137 -3.01 -16.69 0.37
N ARG A 138 -2.85 -17.88 -0.24
CA ARG A 138 -1.96 -18.93 0.29
C ARG A 138 -0.51 -18.46 0.34
N GLU A 139 -0.04 -17.82 -0.72
CA GLU A 139 1.32 -17.25 -0.81
C GLU A 139 1.60 -16.24 0.31
N VAL A 140 0.70 -15.27 0.53
CA VAL A 140 0.88 -14.26 1.59
C VAL A 140 0.44 -14.74 2.98
N GLY A 141 -0.03 -15.99 3.10
CA GLY A 141 -0.45 -16.60 4.36
C GLY A 141 -1.68 -15.95 5.00
N VAL A 142 -2.63 -15.50 4.19
CA VAL A 142 -3.91 -14.95 4.66
C VAL A 142 -4.95 -16.08 4.70
N PRO A 143 -5.50 -16.44 5.87
CA PRO A 143 -6.52 -17.48 5.96
C PRO A 143 -7.84 -17.02 5.35
N PHE A 144 -8.57 -17.97 4.79
CA PHE A 144 -9.87 -17.75 4.15
C PHE A 144 -10.75 -18.98 4.32
N ASP A 145 -12.06 -18.77 4.19
CA ASP A 145 -13.06 -19.83 4.07
C ASP A 145 -13.30 -20.11 2.58
N ASP A 146 -13.30 -21.39 2.19
CA ASP A 146 -13.50 -21.82 0.80
C ASP A 146 -14.99 -22.09 0.52
N GLU A 147 -15.56 -21.39 -0.46
CA GLU A 147 -16.99 -21.42 -0.81
C GLU A 147 -17.21 -21.98 -2.24
N GLY A 148 -16.25 -22.75 -2.77
CA GLY A 148 -16.32 -23.31 -4.12
C GLY A 148 -15.58 -22.45 -5.14
N ASP A 149 -16.29 -21.65 -5.94
CA ASP A 149 -15.69 -20.82 -7.02
C ASP A 149 -15.03 -19.52 -6.50
N TYR A 150 -15.19 -19.23 -5.20
CA TYR A 150 -14.59 -18.10 -4.52
C TYR A 150 -14.22 -18.47 -3.09
N VAL A 151 -13.45 -17.59 -2.46
CA VAL A 151 -13.04 -17.69 -1.07
C VAL A 151 -13.34 -16.37 -0.34
N VAL A 152 -13.46 -16.43 0.97
CA VAL A 152 -13.79 -15.28 1.82
C VAL A 152 -12.75 -15.10 2.91
N VAL A 153 -12.04 -13.98 2.88
CA VAL A 153 -11.21 -13.54 4.00
C VAL A 153 -12.13 -12.88 5.04
N LYS A 154 -12.03 -13.32 6.29
CA LYS A 154 -12.92 -12.87 7.39
C LYS A 154 -13.05 -11.35 7.51
N HIS A 155 -11.99 -10.62 7.18
CA HIS A 155 -11.98 -9.17 7.14
C HIS A 155 -10.97 -8.67 6.11
N ALA A 156 -11.36 -7.72 5.27
CA ALA A 156 -10.48 -7.04 4.31
C ALA A 156 -9.17 -6.53 4.93
N ALA A 157 -9.25 -5.94 6.14
CA ALA A 157 -8.10 -5.54 6.94
C ALA A 157 -7.08 -6.66 7.22
N LEU A 158 -7.52 -7.93 7.35
CA LEU A 158 -6.60 -9.05 7.56
C LEU A 158 -5.71 -9.27 6.33
N PHE A 159 -6.29 -9.23 5.13
CA PHE A 159 -5.52 -9.30 3.89
C PHE A 159 -4.55 -8.13 3.81
N THR A 160 -5.07 -6.91 3.91
CA THR A 160 -4.30 -5.68 3.69
C THR A 160 -3.16 -5.52 4.68
N SER A 161 -3.41 -5.71 5.98
CA SER A 161 -2.36 -5.61 7.01
C SER A 161 -1.31 -6.71 6.89
N THR A 162 -1.69 -7.93 6.50
CA THR A 162 -0.74 -9.04 6.31
C THR A 162 0.19 -8.77 5.13
N VAL A 163 -0.36 -8.38 3.98
CA VAL A 163 0.45 -8.05 2.79
C VAL A 163 1.34 -6.85 3.08
N LEU A 164 0.78 -5.78 3.68
CA LEU A 164 1.55 -4.61 4.07
C LEU A 164 2.72 -4.96 5.01
N SER A 165 2.47 -5.80 6.03
CA SER A 165 3.53 -6.24 6.94
C SER A 165 4.64 -7.02 6.23
N ARG A 166 4.30 -7.88 5.27
CA ARG A 166 5.30 -8.64 4.51
C ARG A 166 6.11 -7.75 3.57
N VAL A 167 5.45 -6.82 2.88
CA VAL A 167 6.09 -5.85 1.98
C VAL A 167 7.04 -4.94 2.77
N LEU A 168 6.61 -4.39 3.91
CA LEU A 168 7.45 -3.50 4.73
C LEU A 168 8.61 -4.22 5.45
N ALA A 169 8.60 -5.55 5.49
CA ALA A 169 9.69 -6.35 6.04
C ALA A 169 10.79 -6.66 5.00
N MET A 170 10.61 -6.27 3.74
CA MET A 170 11.59 -6.49 2.67
C MET A 170 12.66 -5.37 2.70
N ASP A 171 13.94 -5.74 2.69
CA ASP A 171 15.06 -4.79 2.78
C ASP A 171 15.17 -3.84 1.58
N ASN A 172 14.58 -4.20 0.44
CA ASN A 172 14.66 -3.47 -0.81
C ASN A 172 13.41 -2.61 -1.11
N VAL A 173 12.44 -2.55 -0.18
CA VAL A 173 11.20 -1.79 -0.34
C VAL A 173 11.17 -0.60 0.61
N LYS A 174 10.79 0.56 0.08
CA LYS A 174 10.51 1.76 0.88
C LYS A 174 9.10 2.27 0.62
N LEU A 175 8.36 2.52 1.70
CA LEU A 175 7.09 3.24 1.67
C LEU A 175 7.28 4.71 2.07
N PHE A 176 6.92 5.61 1.16
CA PHE A 176 6.70 7.03 1.43
C PHE A 176 5.19 7.30 1.42
N ASN A 177 4.58 7.15 2.58
CA ASN A 177 3.19 7.55 2.83
C ASN A 177 3.09 9.04 3.18
N ALA A 178 1.89 9.61 3.07
CA ALA A 178 1.64 11.06 3.11
C ALA A 178 2.38 11.87 2.01
N THR A 179 2.73 11.19 0.92
CA THR A 179 3.44 11.76 -0.23
C THR A 179 2.59 11.52 -1.48
N ALA A 180 2.16 12.59 -2.15
CA ALA A 180 1.40 12.50 -3.39
C ALA A 180 2.33 12.60 -4.60
N VAL A 181 1.93 11.95 -5.69
CA VAL A 181 2.49 12.21 -7.02
C VAL A 181 1.61 13.27 -7.69
N GLU A 182 2.24 14.34 -8.18
CA GLU A 182 1.57 15.49 -8.79
C GLU A 182 1.84 15.60 -10.29
N ASP A 183 2.96 15.04 -10.75
CA ASP A 183 3.32 14.96 -12.16
C ASP A 183 4.20 13.73 -12.45
N LEU A 184 4.44 13.46 -13.72
CA LEU A 184 5.34 12.42 -14.21
C LEU A 184 6.61 13.05 -14.79
N ILE A 185 7.76 12.44 -14.51
CA ILE A 185 9.01 12.84 -15.17
C ILE A 185 9.02 12.20 -16.56
N THR A 186 9.16 13.01 -17.61
CA THR A 186 9.13 12.55 -19.00
C THR A 186 10.49 12.65 -19.68
N ARG A 187 10.68 11.87 -20.73
CA ARG A 187 11.76 11.96 -21.72
C ARG A 187 11.16 11.83 -23.12
N PRO A 188 11.79 12.41 -24.17
CA PRO A 188 11.40 12.11 -25.53
C PRO A 188 11.47 10.60 -25.80
N ALA A 189 10.47 10.05 -26.49
CA ALA A 189 10.54 8.66 -26.94
C ALA A 189 11.57 8.53 -28.09
N GLU A 190 12.43 7.51 -28.01
CA GLU A 190 13.44 7.23 -29.06
C GLU A 190 12.88 6.39 -30.22
N ASP A 191 11.67 5.86 -30.05
CA ASP A 191 11.20 4.70 -30.81
C ASP A 191 10.53 5.06 -32.16
N GLY A 192 10.68 6.31 -32.64
CA GLY A 192 10.36 6.71 -34.03
C GLY A 192 8.92 6.51 -34.50
N LYS A 193 7.96 6.25 -33.60
CA LYS A 193 6.57 5.91 -34.00
C LYS A 193 5.64 7.11 -34.11
N GLU A 194 5.85 8.19 -33.36
CA GLU A 194 5.09 9.43 -33.51
C GLU A 194 5.93 10.64 -33.07
N GLU A 195 5.86 11.73 -33.84
CA GLU A 195 6.46 13.02 -33.48
C GLU A 195 5.77 13.53 -32.19
N GLY A 196 6.52 13.66 -31.09
CA GLY A 196 5.98 14.13 -29.79
C GLY A 196 5.62 13.06 -28.76
N GLY A 197 5.93 11.78 -29.01
CA GLY A 197 5.77 10.71 -28.01
C GLY A 197 6.73 10.85 -26.82
N VAL A 198 6.28 10.43 -25.63
CA VAL A 198 7.09 10.47 -24.39
C VAL A 198 7.32 9.08 -23.77
N ARG A 199 8.43 8.97 -23.06
CA ARG A 199 8.72 7.90 -22.10
C ARG A 199 8.61 8.46 -20.68
N ILE A 200 8.02 7.69 -19.77
CA ILE A 200 7.98 8.00 -18.35
C ILE A 200 9.28 7.50 -17.70
N ALA A 201 9.89 8.34 -16.87
CA ALA A 201 11.23 8.15 -16.31
C ALA A 201 11.32 8.55 -14.82
N GLY A 202 10.18 8.56 -14.14
CA GLY A 202 10.07 8.91 -12.72
C GLY A 202 8.79 9.66 -12.39
N VAL A 203 8.73 10.18 -11.17
CA VAL A 203 7.58 10.87 -10.60
C VAL A 203 7.96 12.18 -9.94
N VAL A 204 7.05 13.14 -9.99
CA VAL A 204 7.13 14.43 -9.29
C VAL A 204 6.26 14.32 -8.05
N THR A 205 6.87 14.55 -6.88
CA THR A 205 6.28 14.23 -5.58
C THR A 205 6.17 15.46 -4.70
N ASN A 206 5.17 15.50 -3.83
CA ASN A 206 5.13 16.46 -2.74
C ASN A 206 4.46 15.84 -1.51
N TRP A 207 4.50 16.52 -0.37
CA TRP A 207 3.61 16.17 0.74
C TRP A 207 2.17 16.31 0.28
N THR A 208 1.33 15.33 0.59
CA THR A 208 -0.07 15.34 0.12
C THR A 208 -0.84 16.57 0.58
N LEU A 209 -0.55 17.10 1.78
CA LEU A 209 -1.15 18.34 2.27
C LEU A 209 -0.72 19.56 1.43
N VAL A 210 0.53 19.61 0.96
CA VAL A 210 0.96 20.66 0.03
C VAL A 210 0.18 20.55 -1.27
N SER A 211 0.04 19.32 -1.80
CA SER A 211 -0.70 19.04 -3.04
C SER A 211 -2.17 19.44 -3.01
N MET A 212 -2.82 19.35 -1.84
CA MET A 212 -4.22 19.72 -1.68
C MET A 212 -4.43 21.22 -1.45
N HIS A 213 -3.35 21.98 -1.25
CA HIS A 213 -3.37 23.37 -0.78
C HIS A 213 -2.46 24.30 -1.60
N HIS A 214 -2.28 24.02 -2.90
CA HIS A 214 -1.49 24.85 -3.82
C HIS A 214 -2.01 26.29 -3.94
N ASP A 215 -3.30 26.53 -3.67
CA ASP A 215 -3.92 27.86 -3.74
C ASP A 215 -3.96 28.59 -2.39
N ASP A 216 -3.60 27.93 -1.28
CA ASP A 216 -3.74 28.47 0.08
C ASP A 216 -2.47 29.14 0.60
N GLN A 217 -1.36 29.04 -0.12
CA GLN A 217 -0.05 29.56 0.24
C GLN A 217 0.69 30.11 -1.00
N SER A 218 1.91 30.62 -0.80
CA SER A 218 2.82 30.84 -1.94
C SER A 218 3.17 29.51 -2.62
N CYS A 219 3.67 29.57 -3.85
CA CYS A 219 4.09 28.37 -4.60
C CYS A 219 5.09 27.53 -3.79
N MET A 220 4.80 26.24 -3.65
CA MET A 220 5.59 25.25 -2.91
C MET A 220 6.04 24.17 -3.88
N ASP A 221 7.21 24.36 -4.49
CA ASP A 221 7.72 23.49 -5.53
C ASP A 221 7.80 22.02 -5.07
N PRO A 222 7.57 21.06 -5.98
CA PRO A 222 7.67 19.64 -5.68
C PRO A 222 9.13 19.15 -5.62
N ASN A 223 9.29 17.90 -5.20
CA ASN A 223 10.52 17.12 -5.29
C ASN A 223 10.40 16.03 -6.39
N THR A 224 11.46 15.28 -6.66
CA THR A 224 11.52 14.32 -7.78
C THR A 224 12.11 12.98 -7.38
N VAL A 225 11.61 11.92 -7.99
CA VAL A 225 12.18 10.56 -7.93
C VAL A 225 12.33 10.01 -9.34
N ASN A 226 13.56 9.74 -9.75
CA ASN A 226 13.89 9.14 -11.04
C ASN A 226 13.74 7.61 -10.97
N ALA A 227 13.13 7.02 -12.00
CA ALA A 227 12.97 5.58 -12.12
C ALA A 227 12.78 5.16 -13.59
N PRO A 228 13.43 4.06 -14.05
CA PRO A 228 13.21 3.56 -15.40
C PRO A 228 11.81 2.99 -15.60
N VAL A 229 11.16 2.48 -14.54
CA VAL A 229 9.81 1.90 -14.60
C VAL A 229 8.95 2.45 -13.47
N VAL A 230 7.74 2.88 -13.83
CA VAL A 230 6.69 3.34 -12.93
C VAL A 230 5.47 2.42 -13.07
N ILE A 231 4.93 1.94 -11.96
CA ILE A 231 3.68 1.20 -11.88
C ILE A 231 2.64 2.10 -11.21
N SER A 232 1.57 2.45 -11.92
CA SER A 232 0.47 3.24 -11.39
C SER A 232 -0.72 2.36 -11.02
N THR A 233 -1.11 2.42 -9.75
CA THR A 233 -2.22 1.64 -9.16
C THR A 233 -3.08 2.52 -8.26
N THR A 234 -3.36 3.76 -8.70
CA THR A 234 -4.03 4.80 -7.89
C THR A 234 -5.54 4.63 -7.75
N GLY A 235 -6.08 3.51 -8.24
CA GLY A 235 -7.53 3.26 -8.24
C GLY A 235 -8.27 4.14 -9.25
N HIS A 236 -9.58 4.25 -9.09
CA HIS A 236 -10.45 4.97 -10.03
C HIS A 236 -11.11 6.23 -9.42
N ASP A 237 -11.13 6.35 -8.08
CA ASP A 237 -11.91 7.35 -7.35
C ASP A 237 -11.03 8.17 -6.39
N GLY A 238 -11.59 9.24 -5.85
CA GLY A 238 -10.95 10.13 -4.89
C GLY A 238 -10.07 11.21 -5.53
N PRO A 239 -9.51 12.12 -4.70
CA PRO A 239 -8.77 13.29 -5.18
C PRO A 239 -7.56 12.95 -6.07
N PHE A 240 -6.94 11.79 -5.84
CA PHE A 240 -5.75 11.31 -6.57
C PHE A 240 -6.04 10.08 -7.44
N GLY A 241 -7.32 9.69 -7.58
CA GLY A 241 -7.71 8.50 -8.33
C GLY A 241 -7.43 8.62 -9.81
N ALA A 242 -6.94 7.54 -10.41
CA ALA A 242 -6.59 7.44 -11.83
C ALA A 242 -5.62 8.53 -12.30
N PHE A 243 -4.66 8.88 -11.44
CA PHE A 243 -3.76 10.01 -11.65
C PHE A 243 -2.98 9.88 -12.97
N SER A 244 -2.27 8.77 -13.19
CA SER A 244 -1.33 8.67 -14.30
C SER A 244 -2.05 8.65 -15.65
N VAL A 245 -3.18 7.94 -15.73
CA VAL A 245 -3.99 7.91 -16.95
C VAL A 245 -4.64 9.26 -17.27
N LYS A 246 -5.12 10.00 -16.26
CA LYS A 246 -5.59 11.39 -16.43
C LYS A 246 -4.44 12.30 -16.86
N ARG A 247 -3.24 12.08 -16.30
CA ARG A 247 -2.05 12.88 -16.64
C ARG A 247 -1.66 12.68 -18.10
N LEU A 248 -1.66 11.45 -18.61
CA LEU A 248 -1.41 11.16 -20.04
C LEU A 248 -2.36 11.93 -20.97
N VAL A 249 -3.64 12.08 -20.61
CA VAL A 249 -4.60 12.90 -21.39
C VAL A 249 -4.19 14.37 -21.40
N SER A 250 -3.92 14.96 -20.23
CA SER A 250 -3.50 16.38 -20.17
C SER A 250 -2.14 16.65 -20.83
N MET A 251 -1.25 15.65 -20.89
CA MET A 251 0.01 15.69 -21.64
C MET A 251 -0.16 15.43 -23.15
N LYS A 252 -1.40 15.23 -23.62
CA LYS A 252 -1.74 14.94 -25.03
C LYS A 252 -1.08 13.67 -25.57
N GLN A 253 -0.83 12.71 -24.69
CA GLN A 253 -0.34 11.37 -25.04
C GLN A 253 -1.48 10.36 -25.20
N LEU A 254 -2.69 10.76 -24.78
CA LEU A 254 -3.95 10.07 -25.02
C LEU A 254 -4.99 11.12 -25.39
N GLU A 255 -5.87 10.83 -26.35
CA GLU A 255 -6.94 11.76 -26.74
C GLU A 255 -7.92 12.01 -25.59
N GLN A 256 -8.38 10.92 -24.97
CA GLN A 256 -9.32 10.95 -23.85
C GLN A 256 -9.29 9.62 -23.09
N LEU A 257 -9.84 9.62 -21.88
CA LEU A 257 -10.17 8.40 -21.16
C LEU A 257 -11.43 7.77 -21.76
N GLN A 258 -11.45 6.44 -21.86
CA GLN A 258 -12.67 5.72 -22.24
C GLN A 258 -13.71 5.75 -21.11
N GLY A 259 -13.25 5.81 -19.86
CA GLY A 259 -14.05 5.96 -18.65
C GLY A 259 -14.59 4.64 -18.12
N MET A 260 -14.45 4.39 -16.81
CA MET A 260 -14.96 3.20 -16.15
C MET A 260 -16.45 2.98 -16.43
N ARG A 261 -16.84 1.75 -16.78
CA ARG A 261 -18.23 1.38 -17.13
C ARG A 261 -19.01 0.87 -15.92
N GLY A 262 -20.27 0.49 -16.17
CA GLY A 262 -21.15 -0.13 -15.17
C GLY A 262 -20.58 -1.40 -14.54
N LEU A 263 -21.21 -1.86 -13.46
CA LEU A 263 -20.74 -3.03 -12.71
C LEU A 263 -21.10 -4.34 -13.43
N ASP A 264 -20.07 -5.15 -13.75
CA ASP A 264 -20.20 -6.52 -14.26
C ASP A 264 -18.96 -7.30 -13.78
N MET A 265 -19.08 -8.04 -12.68
CA MET A 265 -17.96 -8.74 -12.02
C MET A 265 -17.26 -9.75 -12.93
N GLN A 266 -18.03 -10.49 -13.75
CA GLN A 266 -17.49 -11.55 -14.59
C GLN A 266 -16.60 -10.97 -15.68
N ARG A 267 -17.04 -9.89 -16.32
CA ARG A 267 -16.25 -9.22 -17.37
C ARG A 267 -15.14 -8.36 -16.78
N ALA A 268 -15.42 -7.64 -15.70
CA ALA A 268 -14.49 -6.70 -15.10
C ALA A 268 -13.20 -7.37 -14.63
N GLU A 269 -13.31 -8.42 -13.81
CA GLU A 269 -12.12 -9.01 -13.18
C GLU A 269 -11.15 -9.59 -14.21
N ASP A 270 -11.68 -10.32 -15.20
CA ASP A 270 -10.91 -10.87 -16.30
C ASP A 270 -10.24 -9.77 -17.14
N ALA A 271 -10.98 -8.73 -17.50
CA ALA A 271 -10.46 -7.63 -18.31
C ALA A 271 -9.31 -6.91 -17.60
N ILE A 272 -9.47 -6.60 -16.31
CA ILE A 272 -8.45 -5.87 -15.54
C ILE A 272 -7.17 -6.69 -15.41
N VAL A 273 -7.26 -7.99 -15.09
CA VAL A 273 -6.08 -8.84 -14.95
C VAL A 273 -5.38 -9.02 -16.30
N LYS A 274 -6.11 -9.45 -17.34
CA LYS A 274 -5.54 -9.76 -18.66
C LYS A 274 -4.91 -8.56 -19.35
N ASN A 275 -5.44 -7.36 -19.10
CA ASN A 275 -4.97 -6.14 -19.73
C ASN A 275 -3.98 -5.35 -18.86
N THR A 276 -3.57 -5.81 -17.67
CA THR A 276 -2.53 -5.09 -16.92
C THR A 276 -1.21 -5.11 -17.70
N ARG A 277 -0.66 -3.94 -18.01
CA ARG A 277 0.43 -3.78 -19.00
C ARG A 277 1.14 -2.43 -18.94
N GLU A 278 2.26 -2.34 -19.66
CA GLU A 278 2.90 -1.08 -20.03
C GLU A 278 2.01 -0.31 -21.03
N ILE A 279 1.50 0.86 -20.63
CA ILE A 279 0.59 1.70 -21.42
C ILE A 279 1.37 2.61 -22.37
N VAL A 280 2.39 3.28 -21.84
CA VAL A 280 3.40 4.03 -22.60
C VAL A 280 4.78 3.60 -22.09
N PRO A 281 5.87 3.78 -22.85
CA PRO A 281 7.20 3.38 -22.41
C PRO A 281 7.52 3.87 -20.99
N GLY A 282 7.84 2.96 -20.09
CA GLY A 282 8.17 3.23 -18.69
C GLY A 282 6.97 3.35 -17.73
N LEU A 283 5.72 3.31 -18.21
CA LEU A 283 4.52 3.38 -17.35
C LEU A 283 3.63 2.16 -17.50
N ILE A 284 3.59 1.35 -16.45
CA ILE A 284 2.68 0.22 -16.28
C ILE A 284 1.45 0.67 -15.49
N VAL A 285 0.27 0.25 -15.92
CA VAL A 285 -0.98 0.55 -15.21
C VAL A 285 -1.71 -0.75 -14.89
N GLY A 286 -2.16 -0.86 -13.64
CA GLY A 286 -2.92 -1.99 -13.14
C GLY A 286 -4.03 -1.58 -12.17
N GLY A 287 -4.76 -2.57 -11.67
CA GLY A 287 -5.88 -2.37 -10.77
C GLY A 287 -7.00 -1.56 -11.42
N MET A 288 -7.80 -0.88 -10.59
CA MET A 288 -8.95 -0.12 -11.09
C MET A 288 -8.59 1.14 -11.87
N GLU A 289 -7.36 1.66 -11.78
CA GLU A 289 -6.91 2.76 -12.65
C GLU A 289 -6.96 2.37 -14.13
N LEU A 290 -6.64 1.10 -14.44
CA LEU A 290 -6.70 0.56 -15.79
C LEU A 290 -8.11 0.61 -16.40
N SER A 291 -9.15 0.54 -15.55
CA SER A 291 -10.54 0.59 -16.03
C SER A 291 -10.90 1.93 -16.67
N GLU A 292 -10.26 3.02 -16.25
CA GLU A 292 -10.53 4.37 -16.76
C GLU A 292 -9.94 4.59 -18.16
N ILE A 293 -8.75 4.05 -18.41
CA ILE A 293 -8.14 4.11 -19.74
C ILE A 293 -8.79 3.14 -20.72
N ASP A 294 -9.10 1.91 -20.30
CA ASP A 294 -9.63 0.87 -21.20
C ASP A 294 -11.16 0.91 -21.36
N GLY A 295 -11.85 1.62 -20.48
CA GLY A 295 -13.31 1.63 -20.43
C GLY A 295 -13.86 0.27 -20.05
N ALA A 296 -13.23 -0.37 -19.06
CA ALA A 296 -13.66 -1.66 -18.53
C ALA A 296 -14.81 -1.51 -17.52
N ASN A 297 -15.58 -2.59 -17.34
CA ASN A 297 -16.55 -2.67 -16.25
C ASN A 297 -15.84 -2.64 -14.88
N ARG A 298 -16.56 -2.17 -13.86
CA ARG A 298 -16.12 -2.29 -12.46
C ARG A 298 -16.62 -3.59 -11.83
N MET A 299 -15.90 -4.10 -10.82
CA MET A 299 -16.30 -5.32 -10.11
C MET A 299 -17.00 -5.06 -8.76
N GLY A 300 -16.90 -3.87 -8.19
CA GLY A 300 -17.49 -3.59 -6.86
C GLY A 300 -16.78 -4.38 -5.75
N PRO A 301 -17.50 -5.02 -4.81
CA PRO A 301 -16.90 -5.57 -3.58
C PRO A 301 -16.29 -6.99 -3.74
N THR A 302 -15.49 -7.21 -4.79
CA THR A 302 -14.66 -8.42 -4.98
C THR A 302 -13.24 -8.00 -5.35
N PHE A 303 -12.25 -8.71 -4.82
CA PHE A 303 -10.85 -8.24 -4.77
C PHE A 303 -9.86 -9.15 -5.52
N GLY A 304 -10.33 -10.24 -6.13
CA GLY A 304 -9.47 -11.21 -6.81
C GLY A 304 -8.66 -10.58 -7.94
N ALA A 305 -9.31 -9.75 -8.76
CA ALA A 305 -8.63 -9.01 -9.81
C ALA A 305 -7.56 -8.04 -9.31
N MET A 306 -7.72 -7.43 -8.14
CA MET A 306 -6.71 -6.49 -7.64
C MET A 306 -5.42 -7.23 -7.26
N ALA A 307 -5.53 -8.38 -6.60
CA ALA A 307 -4.36 -9.19 -6.26
C ALA A 307 -3.63 -9.67 -7.53
N LEU A 308 -4.36 -10.28 -8.47
CA LEU A 308 -3.76 -10.86 -9.67
C LEU A 308 -3.33 -9.81 -10.71
N SER A 309 -3.99 -8.65 -10.76
CA SER A 309 -3.50 -7.51 -11.54
C SER A 309 -2.18 -6.99 -10.98
N GLY A 310 -2.02 -6.94 -9.66
CA GLY A 310 -0.72 -6.60 -9.05
C GLY A 310 0.38 -7.60 -9.41
N VAL A 311 0.09 -8.90 -9.40
CA VAL A 311 1.01 -9.96 -9.86
C VAL A 311 1.38 -9.75 -11.33
N LYS A 312 0.41 -9.45 -12.19
CA LYS A 312 0.67 -9.17 -13.62
C LYS A 312 1.49 -7.89 -13.83
N ALA A 313 1.24 -6.84 -13.05
CA ALA A 313 2.03 -5.62 -13.11
C ALA A 313 3.50 -5.87 -12.72
N ALA A 314 3.75 -6.73 -11.73
CA ALA A 314 5.09 -7.17 -11.36
C ALA A 314 5.79 -7.94 -12.49
N GLU A 315 5.08 -8.87 -13.14
CA GLU A 315 5.58 -9.61 -14.31
C GLU A 315 5.97 -8.65 -15.45
N GLU A 316 5.12 -7.67 -15.75
CA GLU A 316 5.39 -6.68 -16.79
C GLU A 316 6.59 -5.79 -16.43
N ALA A 317 6.71 -5.37 -15.17
CA ALA A 317 7.86 -4.59 -14.70
C ALA A 317 9.17 -5.35 -14.91
N ILE A 318 9.23 -6.62 -14.51
CA ILE A 318 10.41 -7.47 -14.74
C ILE A 318 10.71 -7.59 -16.23
N ARG A 319 9.68 -7.79 -17.06
CA ARG A 319 9.82 -7.95 -18.51
C ARG A 319 10.42 -6.72 -19.19
N VAL A 320 10.04 -5.51 -18.78
CA VAL A 320 10.49 -4.26 -19.43
C VAL A 320 11.70 -3.63 -18.75
N PHE A 321 12.05 -4.04 -17.53
CA PHE A 321 13.03 -3.37 -16.68
C PHE A 321 14.36 -3.09 -17.38
N ASP A 322 15.04 -4.11 -17.92
CA ASP A 322 16.38 -3.95 -18.49
C ASP A 322 16.39 -3.00 -19.71
N LEU A 323 15.33 -3.04 -20.52
CA LEU A 323 15.16 -2.12 -21.65
C LEU A 323 15.03 -0.68 -21.13
N ARG A 324 14.14 -0.45 -20.17
CA ARG A 324 13.90 0.91 -19.66
C ARG A 324 15.07 1.42 -18.85
N LYS A 325 15.77 0.57 -18.10
CA LYS A 325 17.00 0.91 -17.38
C LYS A 325 18.06 1.41 -18.35
N LYS A 326 18.33 0.65 -19.42
CA LYS A 326 19.28 1.04 -20.47
C LYS A 326 18.91 2.38 -21.12
N GLN A 327 17.62 2.64 -21.35
CA GLN A 327 17.14 3.92 -21.90
C GLN A 327 17.23 5.08 -20.89
N ASN A 328 17.37 4.79 -19.59
CA ASN A 328 17.41 5.79 -18.52
C ASN A 328 18.83 6.09 -18.02
N GLU A 329 19.82 5.32 -18.48
CA GLU A 329 21.24 5.60 -18.26
C GLU A 329 21.65 6.79 -19.14
N PHE A 330 21.83 7.96 -18.50
CA PHE A 330 22.39 9.16 -19.12
C PHE A 330 23.92 9.19 -18.99
#